data_AF-A0A370KK94-F1
#
_entry.id   AF-A0A370KK94-F1
#
_cell.length_a   1.000
_cell.length_b   1.000
_cell.length_c   1.000
_cell.angle_alpha   90.00
_cell.angle_beta   90.00
_cell.angle_gamma   90.00
#
_symmetry.space_group_name_H-M   'P 1'
#
loop_
_entity.id
_entity.type
_entity.pdbx_description
1 polymer ?
#
loop_
_entity_poly.entity_id
_entity_poly.type
_entity_poly.pdbx_seq_one_letter_code
_entity_poly.pdbx_strand_id
1 'polypeptide(L)' 'MSIEARRALIAKAFTRVRQAGCPVEESREFEGWLGQWARGDIDIRTLRQRYVELLHSRDAAWRERHVSVD' A
#
# COMPACT_ATOMS: atom_id res chain seq x y z
N MET A 1 6.74 -6.31 -19.06
CA MET A 1 7.61 -5.57 -18.12
C MET A 1 8.19 -6.59 -17.14
N SER A 2 9.50 -6.58 -16.91
CA SER A 2 10.16 -7.56 -16.03
C SER A 2 9.90 -7.27 -14.54
N ILE A 3 10.23 -8.25 -13.69
CA ILE A 3 10.13 -8.13 -12.23
C ILE A 3 11.02 -6.98 -11.74
N GLU A 4 12.23 -6.86 -12.27
CA GLU A 4 13.20 -5.82 -11.93
C GLU A 4 12.69 -4.43 -12.31
N ALA A 5 12.04 -4.30 -13.47
CA ALA A 5 11.44 -3.04 -13.90
C ALA A 5 10.29 -2.63 -12.98
N ARG A 6 9.44 -3.57 -12.54
CA ARG A 6 8.40 -3.30 -11.54
C ARG A 6 8.98 -2.92 -10.17
N ARG A 7 10.04 -3.61 -9.72
CA ARG A 7 10.76 -3.24 -8.47
C ARG A 7 11.36 -1.85 -8.54
N ALA A 8 11.97 -1.49 -9.67
CA ALA A 8 12.49 -0.15 -9.90
C ALA A 8 11.38 0.92 -9.89
N LEU A 9 10.20 0.61 -10.46
CA LEU A 9 9.03 1.49 -10.38
C LEU A 9 8.57 1.71 -8.95
N ILE A 10 8.49 0.64 -8.15
CA ILE A 10 8.14 0.72 -6.73
C ILE A 10 9.14 1.63 -6.00
N ALA A 11 10.44 1.33 -6.09
CA ALA A 11 11.48 2.14 -5.43
C ALA A 11 11.40 3.62 -5.84
N LYS A 12 11.23 3.89 -7.13
CA LYS A 12 11.09 5.27 -7.65
C LYS A 12 9.85 5.98 -7.09
N ALA A 13 8.73 5.29 -6.94
CA ALA A 13 7.53 5.85 -6.35
C ALA A 13 7.76 6.23 -4.87
N PHE A 14 8.33 5.32 -4.07
CA PHE A 14 8.65 5.59 -2.66
C PHE A 14 9.65 6.74 -2.50
N THR A 15 10.69 6.81 -3.34
CA THR A 15 11.63 7.93 -3.33
C THR A 15 10.93 9.26 -3.57
N ARG A 16 9.97 9.32 -4.52
CA ARG A 16 9.21 10.54 -4.78
C ARG A 16 8.32 10.96 -3.61
N VAL A 17 7.66 10.00 -2.96
CA VAL A 17 6.84 10.28 -1.76
C VAL A 17 7.72 10.87 -0.65
N ARG A 18 8.90 10.29 -0.41
CA ARG A 18 9.88 10.81 0.56
C ARG A 18 10.37 12.21 0.20
N GLN A 19 10.72 12.44 -1.07
CA GLN A 19 11.17 13.75 -1.55
C GLN A 19 10.08 14.82 -1.45
N ALA A 20 8.81 14.44 -1.57
CA ALA A 20 7.67 15.33 -1.38
C ALA A 20 7.36 15.62 0.10
N GLY A 21 8.06 14.99 1.06
CA GLY A 21 7.78 15.12 2.49
C GLY A 21 6.46 14.48 2.92
N CYS A 22 5.86 13.64 2.08
CA CYS A 22 4.62 12.95 2.41
C CYS A 22 4.92 11.72 3.28
N PRO A 23 4.01 11.35 4.21
CA PRO A 23 4.10 10.09 4.92
C PRO A 23 4.17 8.91 3.96
N VAL A 24 5.10 8.00 4.23
CA VAL A 24 5.27 6.77 3.48
C VAL A 24 4.41 5.69 4.13
N GLU A 25 3.71 4.88 3.33
CA GLU A 25 3.00 3.71 3.84
C GLU A 25 4.00 2.65 4.34
N GLU A 26 3.82 2.19 5.59
CA GLU A 26 4.72 1.24 6.27
C GLU A 26 4.09 -0.14 6.52
N SER A 27 2.88 -0.40 5.98
CA SER A 27 2.24 -1.72 6.05
C SER A 27 3.08 -2.81 5.41
N ARG A 28 3.37 -3.86 6.21
CA ARG A 28 3.98 -5.09 5.72
C ARG A 28 3.08 -5.83 4.73
N GLU A 29 1.76 -5.75 4.90
CA GLU A 29 0.79 -6.33 3.97
C GLU A 29 0.87 -5.64 2.60
N PHE A 30 0.90 -4.30 2.59
CA PHE A 30 1.03 -3.52 1.36
C PHE A 30 2.37 -3.80 0.66
N GLU A 31 3.48 -3.83 1.40
CA GLU A 31 4.79 -4.21 0.86
C GLU A 31 4.77 -5.62 0.25
N GLY A 32 4.14 -6.58 0.95
CA GLY A 32 3.95 -7.94 0.44
C GLY A 32 3.19 -7.98 -0.88
N TRP A 33 2.11 -7.20 -1.01
CA TRP A 33 1.34 -7.13 -2.26
C TRP A 33 2.11 -6.44 -3.39
N LEU A 34 2.92 -5.42 -3.11
CA LEU A 34 3.82 -4.84 -4.11
C LEU A 34 4.82 -5.88 -4.65
N GLY A 35 5.31 -6.77 -3.78
CA GLY A 35 6.13 -7.92 -4.17
C GLY A 35 5.38 -8.93 -5.06
N GLN A 36 4.13 -9.25 -4.72
CA GLN A 36 3.27 -10.12 -5.54
C GLN A 36 3.00 -9.50 -6.93
N TRP A 37 2.69 -8.21 -6.98
CA TRP A 37 2.50 -7.49 -8.24
C TRP A 37 3.79 -7.44 -9.07
N ALA A 38 4.93 -7.23 -8.42
CA ALA A 38 6.23 -7.24 -9.10
C ALA A 38 6.49 -8.59 -9.79
N ARG A 39 6.19 -9.71 -9.11
CA ARG A 39 6.29 -11.08 -9.67
C ARG A 39 5.22 -11.39 -10.71
N GLY A 40 4.10 -10.67 -10.70
CA GLY A 40 2.95 -10.92 -11.57
C GLY A 40 1.92 -11.88 -10.97
N ASP A 41 2.06 -12.25 -9.69
CA ASP A 41 1.12 -13.10 -8.96
C ASP A 41 -0.26 -12.44 -8.83
N ILE A 42 -0.29 -11.10 -8.81
CA ILE A 42 -1.52 -10.29 -8.84
C ILE A 42 -1.40 -9.16 -9.86
N ASP A 43 -2.53 -8.74 -10.41
CA ASP A 43 -2.59 -7.55 -11.26
C ASP A 43 -2.66 -6.25 -10.43
N ILE A 44 -2.50 -5.12 -11.11
CA ILE A 44 -2.52 -3.80 -10.46
C ILE A 44 -3.91 -3.45 -9.89
N ARG A 45 -4.98 -4.01 -10.45
CA ARG A 45 -6.37 -3.76 -9.99
C ARG A 45 -6.59 -4.44 -8.63
N THR A 46 -6.14 -5.69 -8.50
CA THR A 46 -6.14 -6.48 -7.28
C THR A 46 -5.30 -5.81 -6.19
N LEU A 47 -4.08 -5.34 -6.53
CA LEU A 47 -3.26 -4.57 -5.60
C LEU A 47 -4.00 -3.33 -5.08
N ARG A 48 -4.59 -2.53 -5.98
CA ARG A 48 -5.34 -1.32 -5.62
C ARG A 48 -6.54 -1.64 -4.74
N GLN A 49 -7.31 -2.67 -5.09
CA GLN A 49 -8.47 -3.09 -4.32
C GLN A 49 -8.08 -3.45 -2.88
N ARG A 50 -7.09 -4.33 -2.70
CA ARG A 50 -6.61 -4.73 -1.36
C ARG A 50 -6.11 -3.54 -0.54
N TYR A 51 -5.42 -2.61 -1.18
CA TYR A 51 -4.97 -1.39 -0.50
C TYR A 51 -6.14 -0.50 -0.05
N VAL A 52 -7.15 -0.31 -0.89
CA VAL A 52 -8.35 0.45 -0.52
C VAL A 52 -9.11 -0.24 0.63
N GLU A 53 -9.24 -1.57 0.59
CA GLU A 53 -9.86 -2.35 1.68
C GLU A 53 -9.09 -2.20 3.00
N LEU A 54 -7.75 -2.25 2.96
CA LEU A 54 -6.91 -1.99 4.14
C LEU A 54 -7.16 -0.61 4.75
N LEU A 55 -7.27 0.44 3.91
CA LEU A 55 -7.58 1.79 4.37
C LEU A 55 -8.97 1.86 5.03
N HIS A 56 -9.98 1.21 4.44
CA HIS A 56 -11.31 1.14 5.04
C HIS A 56 -11.31 0.40 6.38
N SER A 57 -10.58 -0.70 6.52
CA SER A 57 -10.47 -1.42 7.79
C SER A 57 -9.79 -0.58 8.87
N ARG A 58 -8.74 0.17 8.52
CA ARG A 58 -8.07 1.09 9.45
C ARG A 58 -8.97 2.23 9.91
N ASP A 59 -9.73 2.81 8.98
CA ASP A 59 -10.69 3.87 9.29
C ASP A 59 -11.83 3.36 10.19
N ALA A 60 -12.38 2.18 9.90
CA ALA A 60 -13.39 1.55 10.74
C ALA A 60 -12.87 1.28 12.16
N ALA A 61 -11.66 0.71 12.28
CA ALA A 61 -11.03 0.45 13.58
C ALA A 61 -10.72 1.75 14.34
N TRP A 62 -10.34 2.82 13.65
CA TRP A 62 -10.16 4.14 14.26
C TRP A 62 -11.50 4.67 14.81
N ARG A 63 -12.57 4.62 14.01
CA ARG A 63 -13.91 5.06 14.44
C ARG A 63 -14.43 4.26 15.63
N GLU A 64 -14.33 2.94 15.63
CA GLU A 64 -14.79 2.11 16.75
C GLU A 64 -14.07 2.45 18.08
N ARG A 65 -12.76 2.71 18.02
CA ARG A 65 -11.95 3.10 19.18
C ARG A 65 -12.29 4.49 19.73
N HIS A 66 -12.75 5.41 18.88
CA HIS A 66 -13.02 6.80 19.26
C HIS A 66 -14.51 7.09 19.49
N VAL A 67 -15.42 6.24 19.01
CA VAL A 67 -16.87 6.31 19.30
C VAL A 67 -17.21 5.64 20.63
N SER A 68 -16.33 4.80 21.18
CA SER A 68 -16.51 4.14 22.49
C SER A 68 -16.05 5.00 23.68
N VAL A 69 -15.72 6.27 23.46
CA VAL A 69 -15.31 7.24 24.48
C VAL A 69 -16.20 8.47 24.35
N ASP A 70 -17.49 8.31 24.60
CA ASP A 70 -18.46 9.38 24.88
C ASP A 70 -19.52 8.85 25.85
#